data_AF-A0A2B7ZXP3-F1
#
_entry.id   AF-A0A2B7ZXP3-F1
#
_cell.length_a   1.000
_cell.length_b   1.000
_cell.length_c   1.000
_cell.angle_alpha   90.00
_cell.angle_beta   90.00
_cell.angle_gamma   90.00
#
_symmetry.space_group_name_H-M   'P 1'
#
loop_
_entity.id
_entity.type
_entity.pdbx_description
1 polymer ?
#
loop_
_entity_poly.entity_id
_entity_poly.type
_entity_poly.pdbx_seq_one_letter_code
_entity_poly.pdbx_strand_id
1 'polypeptide(L)'
;PSEIIRERRPIAEQIASKSRLLIRDRLTINQKFMFTKTLFHGDFEIFSKTIERLDRLDNFQQAQHFLTRDFPEWDTAGEEYLEFIELIERRFGK
;
A
#
# COMPACT_ATOMS: atom_id res chain seq x y z
N PRO A 1 49.66 -2.30 8.62
CA PRO A 1 48.72 -2.21 7.47
C PRO A 1 47.41 -2.90 7.84
N SER A 2 46.42 -2.12 8.25
CA SER A 2 45.13 -2.60 8.72
C SER A 2 44.21 -2.79 7.52
N GLU A 3 43.95 -4.03 7.12
CA GLU A 3 42.95 -4.36 6.11
C GLU A 3 41.55 -4.21 6.73
N ILE A 4 40.84 -3.16 6.31
CA ILE A 4 39.45 -2.90 6.68
C ILE A 4 38.61 -3.92 5.90
N ILE A 5 38.33 -5.07 6.52
CA ILE A 5 37.34 -6.02 6.01
C ILE A 5 35.98 -5.35 6.14
N ARG A 6 35.49 -4.76 5.04
CA ARG A 6 34.11 -4.29 4.92
C ARG A 6 33.19 -5.50 5.06
N GLU A 7 32.59 -5.66 6.22
CA GLU A 7 31.44 -6.56 6.42
C GLU A 7 30.30 -6.12 5.49
N ARG A 8 30.23 -6.72 4.30
CA ARG A 8 29.04 -6.67 3.47
C ARG A 8 28.02 -7.59 4.13
N ARG A 9 27.21 -7.01 5.03
CA ARG A 9 26.02 -7.69 5.55
C ARG A 9 25.22 -8.29 4.38
N PRO A 10 24.82 -9.57 4.45
CA PRO A 10 24.12 -10.22 3.35
C PRO A 10 22.78 -9.52 3.11
N ILE A 11 22.45 -9.31 1.84
CA ILE A 11 21.23 -8.63 1.38
C ILE A 11 19.97 -9.29 1.96
N ALA A 12 20.03 -10.58 2.25
CA ALA A 12 18.95 -11.35 2.87
C ALA A 12 18.51 -10.80 4.25
N GLU A 13 19.43 -10.27 5.06
CA GLU A 13 19.10 -9.71 6.39
C GLU A 13 18.43 -8.34 6.32
N GLN A 14 18.63 -7.57 5.25
CA GLN A 14 17.92 -6.30 5.03
C GLN A 14 16.46 -6.52 4.56
N ILE A 15 16.17 -7.69 3.98
CA ILE A 15 14.81 -8.05 3.53
C ILE A 15 13.97 -8.57 4.71
N ALA A 16 14.60 -9.24 5.69
CA ALA A 16 13.93 -9.80 6.86
C ALA A 16 13.54 -8.77 7.95
N SER A 17 14.26 -7.64 8.05
CA SER A 17 14.06 -6.66 9.14
C SER A 17 12.84 -5.74 8.98
N LYS A 18 12.09 -5.83 7.89
CA LYS A 18 10.85 -5.07 7.70
C LYS A 18 9.83 -5.99 7.05
N SER A 19 9.20 -6.85 7.83
CA SER A 19 7.93 -7.48 7.48
C SER A 19 6.88 -6.37 7.28
N ARG A 20 6.97 -5.68 6.13
CA ARG A 20 5.97 -4.73 5.65
C ARG A 20 4.74 -5.57 5.35
N LEU A 21 3.82 -5.62 6.31
CA LEU A 21 2.51 -6.21 6.10
C LEU A 21 1.90 -5.55 4.86
N LEU A 22 1.58 -6.37 3.85
CA LEU A 22 1.01 -5.88 2.59
C LEU A 22 -0.45 -5.48 2.82
N ILE A 23 -0.91 -4.50 2.07
CA ILE A 23 -2.30 -4.04 2.08
C ILE A 23 -3.23 -5.20 1.68
N ARG A 24 -2.82 -6.03 0.71
CA ARG A 24 -3.58 -7.22 0.26
C ARG A 24 -3.87 -8.24 1.36
N ASP A 25 -2.98 -8.34 2.35
CA ASP A 25 -3.07 -9.32 3.44
C ASP A 25 -4.05 -8.89 4.55
N ARG A 26 -4.32 -7.59 4.64
CA ARG A 26 -5.24 -7.01 5.64
C ARG A 26 -6.68 -6.89 5.15
N LEU A 27 -6.90 -7.03 3.85
CA LEU A 27 -8.20 -6.89 3.22
C LEU A 27 -9.03 -8.16 3.35
N THR A 28 -10.22 -8.03 3.97
CA THR A 28 -11.23 -9.09 3.97
C THR A 28 -11.83 -9.29 2.57
N ILE A 29 -12.48 -10.44 2.32
CA ILE A 29 -13.16 -10.71 1.04
C ILE A 29 -14.24 -9.66 0.76
N ASN A 30 -14.99 -9.26 1.79
CA ASN A 30 -16.05 -8.27 1.66
C ASN A 30 -15.48 -6.89 1.28
N GLN A 31 -14.39 -6.47 1.91
CA GLN A 31 -13.71 -5.21 1.57
C GLN A 31 -13.15 -5.23 0.15
N LYS A 32 -12.53 -6.33 -0.28
CA LYS A 32 -12.06 -6.46 -1.68
C LYS A 32 -13.21 -6.26 -2.66
N PHE A 33 -14.34 -6.90 -2.42
CA PHE A 33 -15.51 -6.77 -3.28
C PHE A 33 -16.10 -5.35 -3.25
N MET A 34 -16.28 -4.78 -2.05
CA MET A 34 -16.83 -3.45 -1.84
C MET A 34 -15.96 -2.37 -2.50
N PHE A 35 -14.65 -2.33 -2.21
CA PHE A 35 -13.76 -1.34 -2.80
C PHE A 35 -13.72 -1.48 -4.32
N THR A 36 -13.60 -2.72 -4.83
CA THR A 36 -13.58 -2.95 -6.28
C THR A 36 -14.84 -2.40 -6.94
N LYS A 37 -16.01 -2.63 -6.35
CA LYS A 37 -17.29 -2.16 -6.91
C LYS A 37 -17.44 -0.64 -6.83
N THR A 38 -17.14 -0.05 -5.67
CA THR A 38 -17.46 1.37 -5.40
C THR A 38 -16.37 2.33 -5.86
N LEU A 39 -15.10 2.03 -5.56
CA LEU A 39 -13.98 2.90 -5.91
C LEU A 39 -13.40 2.57 -7.29
N PHE A 40 -13.39 1.29 -7.67
CA PHE A 40 -12.78 0.85 -8.93
C PHE A 40 -13.81 0.49 -10.01
N HIS A 41 -15.08 0.88 -9.84
CA HIS A 41 -16.16 0.67 -10.81
C HIS A 41 -16.35 -0.78 -11.30
N GLY A 42 -16.00 -1.75 -10.45
CA GLY A 42 -16.03 -3.18 -10.77
C GLY A 42 -14.77 -3.72 -11.45
N ASP A 43 -13.78 -2.87 -11.73
CA ASP A 43 -12.52 -3.27 -12.37
C ASP A 43 -11.52 -3.80 -11.33
N PHE A 44 -11.48 -5.13 -11.22
CA PHE A 44 -10.56 -5.82 -10.31
C PHE A 44 -9.08 -5.70 -10.73
N GLU A 45 -8.79 -5.48 -12.01
CA GLU A 45 -7.41 -5.30 -12.47
C GLU A 45 -6.85 -3.96 -12.00
N ILE A 46 -7.62 -2.88 -12.13
CA ILE A 46 -7.25 -1.56 -11.63
C ILE A 46 -7.09 -1.62 -10.11
N PHE A 47 -8.03 -2.24 -9.40
CA PHE A 47 -7.90 -2.48 -7.96
C PHE A 47 -6.58 -3.18 -7.63
N SER A 48 -6.31 -4.34 -8.25
CA SER A 48 -5.11 -5.13 -7.95
C SER A 48 -3.82 -4.36 -8.23
N LYS A 49 -3.73 -3.67 -9.38
CA LYS A 49 -2.57 -2.83 -9.74
C LYS A 49 -2.38 -1.66 -8.77
N THR A 50 -3.47 -1.06 -8.32
CA THR A 50 -3.45 0.04 -7.34
C THR A 50 -2.92 -0.44 -6.01
N ILE A 51 -3.40 -1.58 -5.50
CA ILE A 51 -2.91 -2.14 -4.25
C ILE A 51 -1.42 -2.51 -4.35
N GLU A 52 -1.01 -3.17 -5.44
CA GLU A 52 0.41 -3.48 -5.68
C GLU A 52 1.29 -2.22 -5.73
N ARG A 53 0.78 -1.13 -6.30
CA ARG A 53 1.48 0.14 -6.35
C ARG A 53 1.61 0.73 -4.95
N LEU A 54 0.52 0.78 -4.18
CA LEU A 54 0.49 1.26 -2.80
C LEU A 54 1.46 0.48 -1.90
N ASP A 55 1.55 -0.84 -2.08
CA ASP A 55 2.48 -1.71 -1.36
C ASP A 55 3.96 -1.41 -1.64
N ARG A 56 4.28 -0.72 -2.75
CA ARG A 56 5.65 -0.31 -3.09
C ARG A 56 6.01 1.08 -2.55
N LEU A 57 5.04 1.88 -2.11
CA LEU A 57 5.28 3.23 -1.59
C LEU A 57 5.85 3.21 -0.17
N ASP A 58 6.59 4.26 0.18
CA ASP A 58 7.32 4.34 1.45
C ASP A 58 6.53 4.99 2.59
N ASN A 59 5.61 5.91 2.29
CA ASN A 59 4.83 6.62 3.29
C ASN A 59 3.40 6.96 2.83
N PHE A 60 2.55 7.31 3.80
CA PHE A 60 1.14 7.64 3.59
C PHE A 60 0.95 8.84 2.67
N GLN A 61 1.81 9.86 2.77
CA GLN A 61 1.72 11.05 1.92
C GLN A 61 1.90 10.72 0.43
N GLN A 62 2.85 9.84 0.08
CA GLN A 62 3.01 9.36 -1.29
C GLN A 62 1.79 8.57 -1.76
N ALA A 63 1.18 7.76 -0.90
CA ALA A 63 -0.04 7.02 -1.20
C ALA A 63 -1.22 7.96 -1.47
N GLN A 64 -1.43 8.95 -0.61
CA GLN A 64 -2.50 9.93 -0.77
C GLN A 64 -2.32 10.74 -2.06
N HIS A 65 -1.11 11.24 -2.34
CA HIS A 65 -0.83 11.95 -3.58
C HIS A 65 -1.06 11.07 -4.82
N PHE A 66 -0.68 9.80 -4.77
CA PHE A 66 -0.96 8.85 -5.85
C PHE A 66 -2.47 8.67 -6.07
N LEU A 67 -3.24 8.45 -5.00
CA LEU A 67 -4.69 8.25 -5.12
C LEU A 67 -5.42 9.49 -5.63
N THR A 68 -5.13 10.68 -5.09
CA THR A 68 -5.76 11.93 -5.56
C THR A 68 -5.42 12.24 -7.02
N ARG A 69 -4.24 11.84 -7.49
CA ARG A 69 -3.82 12.07 -8.87
C ARG A 69 -4.43 11.06 -9.84
N ASP A 70 -4.43 9.78 -9.49
CA ASP A 70 -4.89 8.69 -10.37
C ASP A 70 -6.41 8.49 -10.32
N PHE A 71 -7.07 8.92 -9.24
CA PHE A 71 -8.52 8.82 -9.04
C PHE A 71 -9.15 10.15 -8.55
N PRO A 72 -9.07 11.23 -9.35
CA PRO A 72 -9.64 12.52 -8.99
C PRO A 72 -11.18 12.51 -8.88
N GLU A 73 -11.84 11.51 -9.46
CA GLU A 73 -13.30 11.36 -9.45
C GLU A 73 -13.87 10.73 -8.17
N TRP A 74 -13.01 10.22 -7.28
CA TRP A 74 -13.47 9.58 -6.05
C TRP A 74 -14.12 10.58 -5.09
N ASP A 75 -15.23 10.16 -4.48
CA ASP A 75 -15.88 10.93 -3.42
C ASP A 75 -15.06 10.83 -2.12
N THR A 76 -14.29 11.88 -1.83
CA THR A 76 -13.44 11.93 -0.64
C THR A 76 -14.22 11.98 0.69
N ALA A 77 -15.52 12.24 0.64
CA ALA A 77 -16.41 12.19 1.80
C ALA A 77 -17.19 10.87 1.93
N GLY A 78 -17.08 9.99 0.93
CA GLY A 78 -17.76 8.69 0.91
C GLY A 78 -17.20 7.73 1.96
N GLU A 79 -18.07 6.91 2.55
CA GLU A 79 -17.70 5.94 3.59
C GLU A 79 -16.65 4.94 3.08
N GLU A 80 -16.80 4.48 1.84
CA GLU A 80 -15.90 3.52 1.21
C GLU A 80 -14.50 4.13 0.97
N TYR A 81 -14.45 5.41 0.59
CA TYR A 81 -13.18 6.11 0.44
C TYR A 81 -12.49 6.27 1.80
N LEU A 82 -13.23 6.71 2.82
CA LEU A 82 -12.68 6.89 4.17
C LEU A 82 -12.16 5.57 4.75
N GLU A 83 -12.91 4.48 4.61
CA GLU A 83 -12.49 3.15 5.04
C GLU A 83 -11.23 2.69 4.29
N PHE A 84 -11.15 2.95 2.97
CA PHE A 84 -9.99 2.61 2.16
C PHE A 84 -8.74 3.38 2.60
N ILE A 85 -8.87 4.68 2.84
CA ILE A 85 -7.79 5.54 3.33
C ILE A 85 -7.33 5.12 4.73
N GLU A 86 -8.25 4.80 5.64
CA GLU A 86 -7.92 4.31 6.99
C GLU A 86 -7.10 3.00 6.91
N LEU A 87 -7.48 2.08 6.02
CA LEU A 87 -6.77 0.83 5.81
C LEU A 87 -5.32 1.08 5.31
N ILE A 88 -5.14 2.05 4.42
CA ILE A 88 -3.83 2.46 3.91
C ILE A 88 -3.02 3.14 5.00
N GLU A 89 -3.61 4.06 5.77
CA GLU A 89 -2.95 4.75 6.87
C GLU A 89 -2.43 3.77 7.92
N ARG A 90 -3.25 2.78 8.30
CA ARG A 90 -2.85 1.69 9.23
C ARG A 90 -1.66 0.87 8.75
N ARG A 91 -1.40 0.81 7.45
CA ARG A 91 -0.22 0.14 6.88
C ARG A 91 1.06 0.97 7.08
N PHE A 92 0.94 2.30 7.06
CA PHE A 92 2.06 3.22 7.26
C PHE A 92 2.26 3.67 8.71
N GLY A 93 1.24 3.56 9.56
CA GLY A 93 1.21 4.04 10.95
C GLY A 93 1.97 3.19 11.97
N LYS A 94 3.14 2.65 11.63
CA LYS A 94 4.11 2.13 12.60
C LYS A 94 5.46 2.79 12.43
#